data_AF-A0A7C2SL26-F1
#
_entry.id   AF-A0A7C2SL26-F1
#
_cell.length_a   1.000
_cell.length_b   1.000
_cell.length_c   1.000
_cell.angle_alpha   90.00
_cell.angle_beta   90.00
_cell.angle_gamma   90.00
#
_symmetry.space_group_name_H-M   'P 1'
#
loop_
_entity.id
_entity.type
_entity.pdbx_description
1 polymer ?
#
loop_
_entity_poly.entity_id
_entity_poly.type
_entity_poly.pdbx_seq_one_letter_code
_entity_poly.pdbx_strand_id
1 'polypeptide(L)'
;MKGKKKAHSHWRKRIYPGKRNKFNMGWGDSLSPSPNYMANADNINLDDFLPLLEKAHRYRNYVAACCPFHDDRNPSFFIYLDRYTCRSCGAWGKTSKLLERLRKTRITITARTSRADFKNPWTTWLKKESLKSIMKKAAHEQSAYLQKRGIPKHVQKDLGIGLLENWVLIPIIDSNRHLQGAVARAGEGNPSPIRYFIPMGQNPNLIYSPSWKKVQKADLVYLTFGMIDSISLHLLGFASISTTTGKSARPEALVSIRKPICIIPDKGEEKSALHLAASLGWRGKVLKIDWPDGCKDCNDMLVKHHAELIKALEGSNGYMA
;
A
#
# COMPACT_ATOMS: atom_id res chain seq x y z
N MET A 1 -49.05 6.33 41.72
CA MET A 1 -48.34 5.68 42.85
C MET A 1 -48.60 4.18 42.82
N LYS A 2 -47.58 3.37 42.47
CA LYS A 2 -47.57 1.91 42.55
C LYS A 2 -46.16 1.49 42.95
N GLY A 3 -46.02 0.77 44.07
CA GLY A 3 -44.73 0.30 44.57
C GLY A 3 -44.23 -0.97 43.85
N LYS A 4 -42.98 -1.36 44.14
CA LYS A 4 -42.58 -2.74 44.51
C LYS A 4 -41.05 -2.87 44.66
N LYS A 5 -40.66 -3.60 45.72
CA LYS A 5 -39.34 -4.15 46.05
C LYS A 5 -38.82 -5.14 44.98
N LYS A 6 -37.50 -5.25 44.79
CA LYS A 6 -36.73 -6.49 44.47
C LYS A 6 -35.28 -6.26 44.96
N ALA A 7 -34.74 -6.95 45.97
CA ALA A 7 -34.38 -8.37 46.09
C ALA A 7 -33.32 -8.81 45.04
N HIS A 8 -32.05 -8.84 45.45
CA HIS A 8 -30.97 -9.57 44.78
C HIS A 8 -30.57 -10.77 45.64
N SER A 9 -30.85 -11.98 45.15
CA SER A 9 -30.31 -13.22 45.71
C SER A 9 -30.05 -14.24 44.60
N HIS A 10 -28.78 -14.67 44.53
CA HIS A 10 -28.28 -16.02 44.24
C HIS A 10 -28.39 -16.63 42.83
N TRP A 11 -27.42 -17.52 42.56
CA TRP A 11 -27.30 -18.67 41.63
C TRP A 11 -25.96 -18.61 40.87
N ARG A 12 -24.87 -19.13 41.45
CA ARG A 12 -24.35 -20.52 41.47
C ARG A 12 -23.81 -21.04 40.12
N LYS A 13 -22.48 -21.22 40.14
CA LYS A 13 -21.61 -22.24 39.53
C LYS A 13 -22.28 -23.31 38.66
N ARG A 14 -21.68 -23.53 37.48
CA ARG A 14 -21.80 -24.78 36.72
C ARG A 14 -20.40 -25.38 36.54
N ILE A 15 -20.22 -26.58 37.08
CA ILE A 15 -19.02 -27.44 37.06
C ILE A 15 -19.35 -28.68 36.20
N TYR A 16 -18.30 -29.31 35.67
CA TYR A 16 -18.10 -30.77 35.41
C TYR A 16 -17.97 -31.17 33.92
N PRO A 17 -17.31 -32.30 33.61
CA PRO A 17 -16.20 -33.00 34.28
C PRO A 17 -15.10 -33.49 33.31
N GLY A 18 -13.96 -33.92 33.87
CA GLY A 18 -12.93 -34.67 33.16
C GLY A 18 -13.30 -36.13 32.91
N LYS A 19 -12.69 -36.73 31.89
CA LYS A 19 -12.54 -38.18 31.72
C LYS A 19 -11.09 -38.51 31.36
N ARG A 20 -10.42 -39.22 32.27
CA ARG A 20 -9.24 -40.07 32.00
C ARG A 20 -9.75 -41.39 31.41
N ASN A 21 -9.07 -41.93 30.42
CA ASN A 21 -9.07 -43.38 30.19
C ASN A 21 -7.67 -43.84 29.77
N LYS A 22 -7.23 -44.92 30.42
CA LYS A 22 -6.03 -45.73 30.15
C LYS A 22 -6.22 -46.56 28.86
N PHE A 23 -5.11 -47.05 28.29
CA PHE A 23 -4.88 -48.21 27.38
C PHE A 23 -3.85 -47.76 26.32
N ASN A 24 -2.82 -48.49 25.87
CA ASN A 24 -2.19 -49.76 26.21
C ASN A 24 -0.82 -49.76 25.46
N MET A 25 0.25 -50.34 26.01
CA MET A 25 1.52 -50.52 25.28
C MET A 25 1.39 -51.67 24.26
N GLY A 26 1.92 -51.47 23.05
CA GLY A 26 2.12 -52.52 22.04
C GLY A 26 3.10 -52.03 20.98
N TRP A 27 4.29 -52.64 20.93
CA TRP A 27 5.28 -52.50 19.86
C TRP A 27 4.88 -53.38 18.67
N GLY A 28 5.08 -52.89 17.44
CA GLY A 28 4.92 -53.67 16.22
C GLY A 28 4.93 -52.79 14.97
N ASP A 29 6.00 -52.91 14.19
CA ASP A 29 6.34 -52.13 13.01
C ASP A 29 5.29 -52.14 11.89
N SER A 30 5.09 -50.96 11.27
CA SER A 30 5.26 -50.71 9.83
C SER A 30 4.34 -49.59 9.33
N LEU A 31 4.89 -48.82 8.38
CA LEU A 31 4.27 -47.75 7.57
C LEU A 31 4.25 -46.35 8.19
N SER A 32 5.16 -45.55 7.65
CA SER A 32 5.52 -44.15 7.93
C SER A 32 4.36 -43.15 7.91
N PRO A 33 4.29 -42.28 8.93
CA PRO A 33 3.78 -40.92 8.79
C PRO A 33 4.93 -39.89 8.80
N SER A 34 4.80 -38.90 7.94
CA SER A 34 5.68 -37.74 7.77
C SER A 34 6.00 -37.02 9.11
N PRO A 35 7.28 -36.66 9.38
CA PRO A 35 7.61 -35.97 10.61
C PRO A 35 7.14 -34.52 10.63
N ASN A 36 6.16 -34.29 11.51
CA ASN A 36 6.17 -33.28 12.56
C ASN A 36 6.65 -31.85 12.20
N TYR A 37 5.64 -31.04 11.93
CA TYR A 37 5.58 -29.63 12.29
C TYR A 37 5.65 -29.47 13.82
N MET A 38 6.86 -29.50 14.43
CA MET A 38 7.21 -28.85 15.71
C MET A 38 8.63 -29.22 16.15
N ALA A 39 9.61 -28.40 15.76
CA ALA A 39 10.78 -28.00 16.55
C ALA A 39 11.72 -27.19 15.64
N ASN A 40 11.89 -25.90 15.93
CA ASN A 40 13.19 -25.25 15.85
C ASN A 40 13.10 -23.98 16.68
N ALA A 41 13.69 -24.02 17.87
CA ALA A 41 14.14 -22.80 18.52
C ALA A 41 15.09 -22.12 17.51
N ASP A 42 14.73 -20.93 17.05
CA ASP A 42 15.51 -20.18 16.05
C ASP A 42 16.90 -19.90 16.63
N ASN A 43 17.87 -20.77 16.35
CA ASN A 43 19.26 -20.54 16.70
C ASN A 43 19.82 -19.50 15.71
N ILE A 44 19.59 -18.22 16.00
CA ILE A 44 19.97 -17.10 15.13
C ILE A 44 21.49 -16.98 15.15
N ASN A 45 22.12 -17.19 13.99
CA ASN A 45 23.50 -16.80 13.76
C ASN A 45 23.53 -15.37 13.20
N LEU A 46 24.26 -14.46 13.88
CA LEU A 46 24.39 -13.09 13.42
C LEU A 46 25.16 -12.95 12.10
N ASP A 47 25.96 -13.95 11.73
CA ASP A 47 26.67 -13.95 10.46
C ASP A 47 25.72 -14.14 9.26
N ASP A 48 24.51 -14.68 9.49
CA ASP A 48 23.47 -14.83 8.47
C ASP A 48 23.04 -13.48 7.86
N PHE A 49 23.28 -12.36 8.56
CA PHE A 49 22.89 -11.03 8.12
C PHE A 49 23.93 -10.36 7.22
N LEU A 50 25.19 -10.79 7.27
CA LEU A 50 26.28 -10.20 6.49
C LEU A 50 26.01 -10.20 4.98
N PRO A 51 25.53 -11.31 4.38
CA PRO A 51 25.24 -11.28 2.96
C PRO A 51 23.87 -10.68 2.63
N LEU A 52 23.04 -10.36 3.64
CA LEU A 52 21.66 -9.87 3.46
C LEU A 52 21.53 -8.35 3.48
N LEU A 53 22.53 -7.63 3.96
CA LEU A 53 22.45 -6.19 4.24
C LEU A 53 23.68 -5.46 3.71
N GLU A 54 23.48 -4.23 3.24
CA GLU A 54 24.54 -3.41 2.68
C GLU A 54 25.46 -2.86 3.78
N LYS A 55 26.77 -2.83 3.49
CA LYS A 55 27.83 -2.41 4.44
C LYS A 55 27.73 -3.14 5.78
N ALA A 56 27.25 -4.39 5.78
CA ALA A 56 27.12 -5.18 6.98
C ALA A 56 28.51 -5.56 7.51
N HIS A 57 28.75 -5.28 8.79
CA HIS A 57 29.99 -5.61 9.49
C HIS A 57 29.67 -6.33 10.80
N ARG A 58 30.34 -7.47 11.01
CA ARG A 58 30.19 -8.28 12.23
C ARG A 58 31.07 -7.74 13.34
N TYR A 59 30.45 -7.42 14.47
CA TYR A 59 31.15 -7.21 15.75
C TYR A 59 30.90 -8.41 16.66
N ARG A 60 31.49 -8.47 17.86
CA ARG A 60 31.32 -9.62 18.77
C ARG A 60 29.86 -9.91 19.10
N ASN A 61 29.12 -8.89 19.53
CA ASN A 61 27.75 -9.06 20.08
C ASN A 61 26.64 -8.57 19.16
N TYR A 62 26.97 -7.94 18.02
CA TYR A 62 25.99 -7.40 17.08
C TYR A 62 26.54 -7.32 15.65
N VAL A 63 25.67 -7.01 14.70
CA VAL A 63 26.01 -6.59 13.33
C VAL A 63 25.59 -5.14 13.15
N ALA A 64 26.45 -4.33 12.54
CA ALA A 64 26.10 -2.99 12.07
C ALA A 64 25.94 -3.01 10.55
N ALA A 65 24.93 -2.34 10.01
CA ALA A 65 24.69 -2.25 8.57
C ALA A 65 23.95 -0.96 8.20
N CYS A 66 23.81 -0.69 6.90
CA CYS A 66 22.82 0.29 6.43
C CYS A 66 21.41 -0.22 6.70
N CYS A 67 20.52 0.67 7.14
CA CYS A 67 19.16 0.32 7.49
C CYS A 67 18.32 -0.03 6.26
N PRO A 68 17.68 -1.21 6.20
CA PRO A 68 16.83 -1.59 5.06
C PRO A 68 15.45 -0.90 5.06
N PHE A 69 15.16 -0.06 6.06
CA PHE A 69 13.85 0.59 6.26
C PHE A 69 13.82 2.07 5.85
N HIS A 70 14.96 2.66 5.48
CA HIS A 70 15.07 4.00 4.91
C HIS A 70 16.27 4.07 3.96
N ASP A 71 16.40 5.15 3.20
CA ASP A 71 17.61 5.39 2.41
C ASP A 71 18.76 5.78 3.35
N ASP A 72 19.60 4.81 3.67
CA ASP A 72 20.67 4.94 4.66
C ASP A 72 22.04 4.77 4.01
N ARG A 73 22.87 5.80 4.09
CA ARG A 73 24.21 5.80 3.48
C ARG A 73 25.33 5.42 4.45
N ASN A 74 25.04 5.47 5.76
CA ASN A 74 25.99 5.22 6.83
C ASN A 74 25.42 4.18 7.81
N PRO A 75 26.18 3.17 8.26
CA PRO A 75 25.64 2.13 9.13
C PRO A 75 24.98 2.68 10.40
N SER A 76 23.65 2.72 10.43
CA SER A 76 22.84 3.17 11.57
C SER A 76 21.96 2.07 12.15
N PHE A 77 22.02 0.87 11.55
CA PHE A 77 21.21 -0.29 11.87
C PHE A 77 22.01 -1.35 12.63
N PHE A 78 21.57 -1.68 13.84
CA PHE A 78 22.25 -2.58 14.75
C PHE A 78 21.39 -3.80 15.03
N ILE A 79 21.97 -4.99 14.88
CA ILE A 79 21.28 -6.28 15.01
C ILE A 79 21.97 -7.09 16.11
N TYR A 80 21.25 -7.37 17.18
CA TYR A 80 21.65 -8.24 18.29
C TYR A 80 20.95 -9.60 18.15
N LEU A 81 21.30 -10.58 19.00
CA LEU A 81 20.74 -11.93 18.92
C LEU A 81 19.20 -11.94 19.06
N ASP A 82 18.65 -11.09 19.92
CA ASP A 82 17.22 -11.04 20.25
C ASP A 82 16.46 -9.95 19.47
N ARG A 83 17.12 -8.82 19.19
CA ARG A 83 16.48 -7.61 18.63
C ARG A 83 17.35 -6.84 17.63
N TYR A 84 16.71 -6.02 16.81
CA TYR A 84 17.38 -4.98 16.01
C TYR A 84 16.87 -3.59 16.37
N THR A 85 17.69 -2.57 16.08
CA THR A 85 17.33 -1.17 16.21
C THR A 85 18.05 -0.30 15.17
N CYS A 86 17.37 0.71 14.63
CA CYS A 86 17.96 1.77 13.82
C CYS A 86 18.02 3.06 14.64
N ARG A 87 19.21 3.65 14.77
CA ARG A 87 19.38 4.91 15.50
C ARG A 87 18.94 6.14 14.72
N SER A 88 18.86 6.05 13.39
CA SER A 88 18.43 7.17 12.53
C SER A 88 16.91 7.25 12.36
N CYS A 89 16.25 6.13 12.01
CA CYS A 89 14.81 6.11 11.74
C CYS A 89 13.94 5.49 12.86
N GLY A 90 14.55 4.97 13.93
CA GLY A 90 13.84 4.39 15.06
C GLY A 90 13.26 2.98 14.82
N ALA A 91 13.49 2.37 13.65
CA ALA A 91 13.01 1.02 13.37
C ALA A 91 13.54 0.02 14.41
N TRP A 92 12.66 -0.77 15.02
CA TRP A 92 13.04 -1.78 16.02
C TRP A 92 12.20 -3.05 15.87
N GLY A 93 12.67 -4.17 16.42
CA GLY A 93 11.91 -5.42 16.43
C GLY A 93 12.74 -6.64 16.79
N LYS A 94 12.16 -7.83 16.69
CA LYS A 94 12.82 -9.11 16.96
C LYS A 94 13.73 -9.54 15.81
N THR A 95 14.92 -10.06 16.12
CA THR A 95 15.90 -10.49 15.12
C THR A 95 15.45 -11.69 14.30
N SER A 96 14.72 -12.65 14.89
CA SER A 96 14.15 -13.80 14.14
C SER A 96 13.21 -13.32 13.03
N LYS A 97 12.36 -12.33 13.32
CA LYS A 97 11.43 -11.75 12.34
C LYS A 97 12.13 -10.93 11.28
N LEU A 98 13.21 -10.24 11.62
CA LEU A 98 14.05 -9.57 10.64
C LEU A 98 14.68 -10.59 9.68
N LEU A 99 15.26 -11.67 10.20
CA LEU A 99 15.90 -12.70 9.38
C LEU A 99 14.91 -13.37 8.43
N GLU A 100 13.72 -13.73 8.93
CA GLU A 100 12.61 -14.26 8.14
C GLU A 100 12.25 -13.30 6.98
N ARG A 101 12.11 -12.00 7.30
CA ARG A 101 11.76 -10.97 6.32
C ARG A 101 12.86 -10.75 5.28
N LEU A 102 14.13 -10.71 5.69
CA LEU A 102 15.26 -10.53 4.78
C LEU A 102 15.46 -11.75 3.89
N ARG A 103 15.31 -12.97 4.40
CA ARG A 103 15.35 -14.21 3.60
C ARG A 103 14.21 -14.27 2.58
N LYS A 104 12.97 -13.94 2.97
CA LYS A 104 11.84 -13.84 2.02
C LYS A 104 12.09 -12.77 0.96
N THR A 105 12.63 -11.62 1.36
CA THR A 105 12.98 -10.53 0.43
C THR A 105 14.09 -10.98 -0.53
N ARG A 106 15.11 -11.69 -0.05
CA ARG A 106 16.22 -12.18 -0.88
C ARG A 106 15.85 -13.34 -1.79
N ILE A 107 15.05 -14.30 -1.36
CA ILE A 107 14.50 -15.36 -2.25
C ILE A 107 13.62 -14.71 -3.34
N THR A 108 12.87 -13.67 -2.98
CA THR A 108 12.15 -12.86 -3.96
C THR A 108 13.12 -12.12 -4.89
N ILE A 109 14.33 -11.74 -4.45
CA ILE A 109 15.37 -11.10 -5.26
C ILE A 109 16.13 -12.12 -6.15
N THR A 110 16.40 -13.34 -5.67
CA THR A 110 17.07 -14.41 -6.43
C THR A 110 16.15 -15.01 -7.51
N ALA A 111 14.84 -15.09 -7.25
CA ALA A 111 13.85 -15.36 -8.30
C ALA A 111 13.60 -14.14 -9.22
N ARG A 112 14.04 -12.95 -8.82
CA ARG A 112 13.99 -11.69 -9.58
C ARG A 112 15.35 -11.26 -10.14
N THR A 113 16.34 -12.16 -10.25
CA THR A 113 17.65 -11.85 -10.85
C THR A 113 17.57 -11.74 -12.39
N SER A 114 16.50 -11.10 -12.86
CA SER A 114 16.30 -10.50 -14.18
C SER A 114 15.89 -9.02 -14.09
N ARG A 115 15.92 -8.39 -12.89
CA ARG A 115 15.85 -6.92 -12.77
C ARG A 115 17.21 -6.33 -13.13
N ALA A 116 17.48 -6.29 -14.43
CA ALA A 116 18.45 -5.38 -15.02
C ALA A 116 18.17 -3.94 -14.54
N ASP A 117 19.24 -3.13 -14.52
CA ASP A 117 19.33 -1.72 -14.11
C ASP A 117 18.26 -0.79 -14.70
N PHE A 118 17.01 -0.90 -14.25
CA PHE A 118 15.97 0.01 -14.72
C PHE A 118 16.11 1.36 -14.01
N LYS A 119 16.88 2.25 -14.63
CA LYS A 119 17.12 3.62 -14.13
C LYS A 119 15.81 4.41 -14.14
N ASN A 120 15.59 5.19 -13.08
CA ASN A 120 14.48 6.11 -12.99
C ASN A 120 14.53 7.09 -14.19
N PRO A 121 13.51 7.11 -15.08
CA PRO A 121 13.56 7.93 -16.29
C PRO A 121 13.62 9.43 -15.97
N TRP A 122 13.04 9.86 -14.85
CA TRP A 122 13.10 11.25 -14.39
C TRP A 122 14.53 11.74 -14.18
N THR A 123 15.45 10.87 -13.74
CA THR A 123 16.87 11.24 -13.55
C THR A 123 17.52 11.65 -14.87
N THR A 124 17.12 11.04 -15.98
CA THR A 124 17.66 11.39 -17.31
C THR A 124 16.98 12.61 -17.87
N TRP A 125 15.65 12.70 -17.80
CA TRP A 125 14.90 13.82 -18.38
C TRP A 125 15.21 15.14 -17.66
N LEU A 126 15.26 15.14 -16.31
CA LEU A 126 15.50 16.35 -15.52
C LEU A 126 16.92 16.90 -15.60
N LYS A 127 17.88 16.12 -16.11
CA LYS A 127 19.21 16.63 -16.45
C LYS A 127 19.19 17.52 -17.70
N LYS A 128 18.20 17.31 -18.58
CA LYS A 128 18.11 18.00 -19.87
C LYS A 128 17.18 19.20 -19.79
N GLU A 129 16.06 19.08 -19.07
CA GLU A 129 15.00 20.06 -19.10
C GLU A 129 14.22 20.15 -17.79
N SER A 130 13.47 21.24 -17.62
CA SER A 130 12.58 21.41 -16.48
C SER A 130 11.40 20.44 -16.52
N LEU A 131 10.86 20.10 -15.35
CA LEU A 131 9.65 19.27 -15.21
C LEU A 131 8.49 19.78 -16.07
N LYS A 132 8.29 21.10 -16.12
CA LYS A 132 7.25 21.74 -16.93
C LYS A 132 7.46 21.50 -18.43
N SER A 133 8.70 21.57 -18.92
CA SER A 133 9.02 21.29 -20.33
C SER A 133 8.72 19.82 -20.66
N ILE A 134 9.16 18.89 -19.80
CA ILE A 134 8.93 17.45 -19.97
C ILE A 134 7.44 17.13 -20.05
N MET A 135 6.63 17.68 -19.13
CA MET A 135 5.18 17.48 -19.14
C MET A 135 4.52 18.07 -20.41
N LYS A 136 4.98 19.23 -20.89
CA LYS A 136 4.50 19.83 -22.14
C LYS A 136 4.81 18.91 -23.34
N LYS A 137 6.00 18.33 -23.39
CA LYS A 137 6.39 17.38 -24.46
C LYS A 137 5.52 16.12 -24.43
N ALA A 138 5.31 15.55 -23.26
CA ALA A 138 4.49 14.34 -23.13
C ALA A 138 3.03 14.56 -23.55
N ALA A 139 2.49 15.78 -23.36
CA ALA A 139 1.10 16.10 -23.66
C ALA A 139 0.73 15.98 -25.16
N HIS A 140 1.71 15.89 -26.07
CA HIS A 140 1.48 15.71 -27.50
C HIS A 140 0.89 14.35 -27.86
N GLU A 141 1.07 13.34 -27.00
CA GLU A 141 0.60 11.97 -27.25
C GLU A 141 -0.19 11.42 -26.06
N GLN A 142 -1.24 10.64 -26.33
CA GLN A 142 -2.09 10.02 -25.31
C GLN A 142 -1.97 8.50 -25.33
N SER A 143 -2.08 7.91 -24.15
CA SER A 143 -1.83 6.50 -23.93
C SER A 143 -2.96 5.61 -24.48
N ALA A 144 -2.62 4.65 -25.34
CA ALA A 144 -3.51 3.55 -25.72
C ALA A 144 -3.83 2.63 -24.54
N TYR A 145 -2.87 2.41 -23.65
CA TYR A 145 -3.06 1.66 -22.42
C TYR A 145 -4.17 2.26 -21.55
N LEU A 146 -4.19 3.59 -21.35
CA LEU A 146 -5.26 4.23 -20.58
C LEU A 146 -6.62 4.19 -21.27
N GLN A 147 -6.67 4.21 -22.61
CA GLN A 147 -7.92 4.02 -23.36
C GLN A 147 -8.52 2.64 -23.11
N LYS A 148 -7.70 1.58 -23.11
CA LYS A 148 -8.14 0.22 -22.73
C LYS A 148 -8.63 0.12 -21.28
N ARG A 149 -8.22 1.06 -20.41
CA ARG A 149 -8.70 1.19 -19.03
C ARG A 149 -9.95 2.07 -18.89
N GLY A 150 -10.62 2.40 -20.00
CA GLY A 150 -11.82 3.23 -19.99
C GLY A 150 -11.54 4.73 -19.80
N ILE A 151 -10.31 5.21 -20.04
CA ILE A 151 -9.94 6.63 -19.92
C ILE A 151 -9.69 7.21 -21.33
N PRO A 152 -10.68 7.92 -21.93
CA PRO A 152 -10.58 8.44 -23.29
C PRO A 152 -9.46 9.47 -23.48
N LYS A 153 -9.01 9.66 -24.73
CA LYS A 153 -7.95 10.63 -25.06
C LYS A 153 -8.28 12.07 -24.62
N HIS A 154 -9.54 12.50 -24.76
CA HIS A 154 -9.94 13.85 -24.35
C HIS A 154 -9.78 14.05 -22.84
N VAL A 155 -10.19 13.06 -22.02
CA VAL A 155 -9.99 13.08 -20.57
C VAL A 155 -8.51 13.09 -20.21
N GLN A 156 -7.69 12.30 -20.89
CA GLN A 156 -6.23 12.33 -20.67
C GLN A 156 -5.67 13.74 -20.92
N LYS A 157 -6.07 14.40 -22.01
CA LYS A 157 -5.66 15.78 -22.33
C LYS A 157 -6.14 16.77 -21.25
N ASP A 158 -7.39 16.67 -20.83
CA ASP A 158 -7.97 17.56 -19.81
C ASP A 158 -7.23 17.44 -18.46
N LEU A 159 -6.75 16.24 -18.13
CA LEU A 159 -5.96 15.95 -16.94
C LEU A 159 -4.46 16.23 -17.12
N GLY A 160 -4.02 16.67 -18.31
CA GLY A 160 -2.61 16.90 -18.63
C GLY A 160 -1.76 15.62 -18.68
N ILE A 161 -2.40 14.46 -18.86
CA ILE A 161 -1.73 13.16 -18.96
C ILE A 161 -1.19 12.99 -20.38
N GLY A 162 0.07 12.57 -20.47
CA GLY A 162 0.80 12.43 -21.72
C GLY A 162 1.63 11.14 -21.80
N LEU A 163 2.27 10.93 -22.94
CA LEU A 163 3.20 9.83 -23.17
C LEU A 163 4.59 10.37 -23.54
N LEU A 164 5.64 9.81 -22.93
CA LEU A 164 7.03 10.10 -23.28
C LEU A 164 7.85 8.82 -23.16
N GLU A 165 8.52 8.39 -24.24
CA GLU A 165 9.38 7.19 -24.23
C GLU A 165 8.68 5.95 -23.62
N ASN A 166 7.41 5.71 -23.99
CA ASN A 166 6.55 4.64 -23.45
C ASN A 166 6.19 4.76 -21.96
N TRP A 167 6.43 5.91 -21.34
CA TRP A 167 5.96 6.24 -20.00
C TRP A 167 4.71 7.10 -20.06
N VAL A 168 3.68 6.66 -19.33
CA VAL A 168 2.51 7.50 -19.09
C VAL A 168 2.87 8.50 -18.00
N LEU A 169 2.94 9.78 -18.37
CA LEU A 169 3.24 10.85 -17.42
C LEU A 169 1.95 11.45 -16.87
N ILE A 170 1.82 11.42 -15.54
CA ILE A 170 0.67 11.96 -14.82
C ILE A 170 1.14 13.16 -14.00
N PRO A 171 0.69 14.38 -14.29
CA PRO A 171 1.06 15.56 -13.51
C PRO A 171 0.40 15.54 -12.13
N ILE A 172 1.11 16.04 -11.13
CA ILE A 172 0.56 16.32 -9.80
C ILE A 172 0.42 17.83 -9.67
N ILE A 173 -0.81 18.30 -9.77
CA ILE A 173 -1.18 19.71 -9.79
C ILE A 173 -1.89 20.02 -8.47
N ASP A 174 -1.63 21.18 -7.87
CA ASP A 174 -2.33 21.63 -6.66
C ASP A 174 -3.68 22.33 -6.97
N SER A 175 -4.38 22.76 -5.91
CA SER A 175 -5.65 23.47 -6.03
C SER A 175 -5.55 24.83 -6.73
N ASN A 176 -4.36 25.41 -6.81
CA ASN A 176 -4.08 26.69 -7.46
C ASN A 176 -3.60 26.49 -8.91
N ARG A 177 -3.67 25.26 -9.43
CA ARG A 177 -3.22 24.87 -10.77
C ARG A 177 -1.70 24.94 -10.99
N HIS A 178 -0.91 24.91 -9.92
CA HIS A 178 0.55 24.81 -10.04
C HIS A 178 1.01 23.36 -10.09
N LEU A 179 1.99 23.09 -10.95
CA LEU A 179 2.62 21.77 -11.07
C LEU A 179 3.58 21.55 -9.90
N GLN A 180 3.21 20.67 -8.97
CA GLN A 180 4.00 20.33 -7.78
C GLN A 180 4.90 19.11 -8.01
N GLY A 181 4.56 18.27 -8.98
CA GLY A 181 5.27 17.04 -9.25
C GLY A 181 4.72 16.28 -10.44
N ALA A 182 5.23 15.09 -10.69
CA ALA A 182 4.71 14.16 -11.68
C ALA A 182 5.01 12.70 -11.31
N VAL A 183 4.34 11.79 -12.00
CA VAL A 183 4.58 10.35 -11.91
C VAL A 183 4.77 9.81 -13.31
N ALA A 184 5.80 8.99 -13.50
CA ALA A 184 6.00 8.21 -14.71
C ALA A 184 5.51 6.79 -14.41
N ARG A 185 4.48 6.36 -15.14
CA ARG A 185 3.90 5.03 -15.02
C ARG A 185 4.27 4.16 -16.22
N ALA A 186 4.69 2.94 -15.94
CA ALA A 186 4.85 1.91 -16.96
C ALA A 186 3.46 1.52 -17.51
N GLY A 187 3.24 1.73 -18.81
CA GLY A 187 2.06 1.27 -19.54
C GLY A 187 2.23 -0.15 -20.10
N GLU A 188 1.27 -0.58 -20.91
CA GLU A 188 1.40 -1.81 -21.71
C GLU A 188 2.54 -1.66 -22.73
N GLY A 189 3.38 -2.68 -22.84
CA GLY A 189 4.59 -2.65 -23.69
C GLY A 189 5.81 -1.97 -23.05
N ASN A 190 5.68 -1.35 -21.88
CA ASN A 190 6.84 -0.84 -21.14
C ASN A 190 7.54 -2.00 -20.40
N PRO A 191 8.85 -2.24 -20.63
CA PRO A 191 9.55 -3.39 -20.06
C PRO A 191 9.88 -3.23 -18.57
N SER A 192 9.61 -2.06 -17.97
CA SER A 192 9.96 -1.79 -16.58
C SER A 192 9.20 -2.72 -15.62
N PRO A 193 9.92 -3.42 -14.71
CA PRO A 193 9.31 -4.21 -13.65
C PRO A 193 8.78 -3.32 -12.49
N ILE A 194 9.10 -2.03 -12.51
CA ILE A 194 8.62 -1.02 -11.56
C ILE A 194 7.50 -0.23 -12.23
N ARG A 195 6.33 -0.20 -11.57
CA ARG A 195 5.11 0.42 -12.13
C ARG A 195 5.15 1.94 -12.13
N TYR A 196 5.78 2.55 -11.14
CA TYR A 196 5.77 4.01 -10.93
C TYR A 196 7.15 4.52 -10.55
N PHE A 197 7.55 5.63 -11.17
CA PHE A 197 8.69 6.44 -10.78
C PHE A 197 8.26 7.89 -10.54
N ILE A 198 8.90 8.54 -9.57
CA ILE A 198 8.75 9.98 -9.30
C ILE A 198 10.10 10.69 -9.45
N PRO A 199 10.11 12.00 -9.74
CA PRO A 199 11.30 12.84 -9.64
C PRO A 199 12.01 12.68 -8.30
N MET A 200 13.35 12.66 -8.33
CA MET A 200 14.15 12.66 -7.11
C MET A 200 13.92 13.95 -6.33
N GLY A 201 13.71 13.84 -5.01
CA GLY A 201 13.41 14.99 -4.15
C GLY A 201 11.96 15.48 -4.21
N GLN A 202 11.10 14.88 -5.05
CA GLN A 202 9.67 15.18 -5.02
C GLN A 202 9.09 14.84 -3.65
N ASN A 203 8.27 15.75 -3.12
CA ASN A 203 7.61 15.55 -1.84
C ASN A 203 6.81 14.22 -1.86
N PRO A 204 7.12 13.26 -0.96
CA PRO A 204 6.44 11.97 -0.93
C PRO A 204 4.98 12.06 -0.48
N ASN A 205 4.58 13.18 0.13
CA ASN A 205 3.22 13.43 0.61
C ASN A 205 2.34 14.15 -0.42
N LEU A 206 2.79 14.28 -1.68
CA LEU A 206 1.91 14.79 -2.72
C LEU A 206 0.71 13.88 -2.92
N ILE A 207 -0.45 14.50 -3.09
CA ILE A 207 -1.72 13.85 -3.41
C ILE A 207 -2.08 14.20 -4.85
N TYR A 208 -2.48 13.17 -5.60
CA TYR A 208 -3.07 13.36 -6.91
C TYR A 208 -4.57 13.62 -6.76
N SER A 209 -5.10 14.60 -7.50
CA SER A 209 -6.53 14.74 -7.73
C SER A 209 -6.78 15.03 -9.22
N PRO A 210 -7.72 14.32 -9.87
CA PRO A 210 -8.18 14.68 -11.21
C PRO A 210 -8.88 16.04 -11.25
N SER A 211 -9.47 16.49 -10.14
CA SER A 211 -10.16 17.78 -10.08
C SER A 211 -10.26 18.33 -8.66
N TRP A 212 -9.36 19.25 -8.33
CA TRP A 212 -9.45 20.04 -7.09
C TRP A 212 -10.73 20.85 -6.98
N LYS A 213 -11.32 21.28 -8.11
CA LYS A 213 -12.63 21.95 -8.13
C LYS A 213 -13.75 21.04 -7.60
N LYS A 214 -13.76 19.75 -7.96
CA LYS A 214 -14.71 18.77 -7.39
C LYS A 214 -14.43 18.54 -5.90
N VAL A 215 -13.17 18.35 -5.52
CA VAL A 215 -12.75 18.18 -4.11
C VAL A 215 -13.17 19.37 -3.24
N GLN A 216 -13.04 20.60 -3.74
CA GLN A 216 -13.44 21.82 -3.02
C GLN A 216 -14.96 21.96 -2.87
N LYS A 217 -15.75 21.48 -3.83
CA LYS A 217 -17.22 21.60 -3.81
C LYS A 217 -17.94 20.46 -3.10
N ALA A 218 -17.38 19.25 -3.12
CA ALA A 218 -18.04 18.08 -2.57
C ALA A 218 -17.97 18.05 -1.04
N ASP A 219 -19.01 17.56 -0.38
CA ASP A 219 -19.01 17.33 1.07
C ASP A 219 -18.21 16.09 1.46
N LEU A 220 -18.10 15.14 0.53
CA LEU A 220 -17.33 13.91 0.67
C LEU A 220 -16.24 13.78 -0.41
N VAL A 221 -15.06 13.33 -0.01
CA VAL A 221 -13.94 13.04 -0.91
C VAL A 221 -13.61 11.55 -0.87
N TYR A 222 -13.46 10.91 -2.03
CA TYR A 222 -13.06 9.51 -2.15
C TYR A 222 -11.54 9.40 -2.29
N LEU A 223 -10.91 8.54 -1.49
CA LEU A 223 -9.49 8.25 -1.55
C LEU A 223 -9.26 6.81 -2.03
N THR A 224 -8.55 6.67 -3.15
CA THR A 224 -8.04 5.38 -3.65
C THR A 224 -6.52 5.35 -3.49
N PHE A 225 -5.91 4.16 -3.46
CA PHE A 225 -4.44 4.08 -3.43
C PHE A 225 -3.81 4.30 -4.80
N GLY A 226 -4.51 3.95 -5.89
CA GLY A 226 -4.09 4.17 -7.27
C GLY A 226 -4.68 5.41 -7.95
N MET A 227 -3.87 6.09 -8.77
CA MET A 227 -4.31 7.24 -9.58
C MET A 227 -5.34 6.86 -10.66
N ILE A 228 -5.24 5.67 -11.26
CA ILE A 228 -6.19 5.22 -12.28
C ILE A 228 -7.58 5.01 -11.65
N ASP A 229 -7.64 4.51 -10.42
CA ASP A 229 -8.88 4.35 -9.66
C ASP A 229 -9.50 5.71 -9.34
N SER A 230 -8.68 6.67 -8.91
CA SER A 230 -9.13 8.05 -8.69
C SER A 230 -9.65 8.69 -9.98
N ILE A 231 -8.99 8.49 -11.13
CA ILE A 231 -9.50 8.93 -12.44
C ILE A 231 -10.82 8.23 -12.77
N SER A 232 -10.95 6.93 -12.46
CA SER A 232 -12.17 6.16 -12.68
C SER A 232 -13.35 6.75 -11.91
N LEU A 233 -13.16 7.10 -10.64
CA LEU A 233 -14.18 7.80 -9.84
C LEU A 233 -14.49 9.20 -10.38
N HIS A 234 -13.48 9.90 -10.91
CA HIS A 234 -13.67 11.21 -11.51
C HIS A 234 -14.53 11.17 -12.77
N LEU A 235 -14.35 10.16 -13.63
CA LEU A 235 -15.18 9.91 -14.81
C LEU A 235 -16.65 9.72 -14.43
N LEU A 236 -16.91 9.10 -13.29
CA LEU A 236 -18.25 8.90 -12.73
C LEU A 236 -18.82 10.15 -12.01
N GLY A 237 -18.09 11.27 -12.00
CA GLY A 237 -18.56 12.51 -11.39
C GLY A 237 -18.10 12.74 -9.95
N PHE A 238 -17.53 11.74 -9.27
CA PHE A 238 -17.16 11.86 -7.85
C PHE A 238 -15.89 12.69 -7.63
N ALA A 239 -15.82 13.35 -6.47
CA ALA A 239 -14.62 14.02 -6.00
C ALA A 239 -13.64 12.99 -5.46
N SER A 240 -12.51 12.82 -6.15
CA SER A 240 -11.54 11.78 -5.81
C SER A 240 -10.11 12.31 -5.70
N ILE A 241 -9.33 11.59 -4.90
CA ILE A 241 -7.91 11.78 -4.68
C ILE A 241 -7.20 10.42 -4.62
N SER A 242 -5.88 10.41 -4.81
CA SER A 242 -5.07 9.22 -4.59
C SER A 242 -3.63 9.53 -4.20
N THR A 243 -2.92 8.50 -3.75
CA THR A 243 -1.48 8.56 -3.58
C THR A 243 -0.75 8.51 -4.93
N THR A 244 0.50 8.97 -4.95
CA THR A 244 1.30 9.04 -6.19
C THR A 244 2.01 7.74 -6.55
N THR A 245 2.16 6.79 -5.62
CA THR A 245 2.98 5.58 -5.83
C THR A 245 2.26 4.26 -5.52
N GLY A 246 0.94 4.27 -5.28
CA GLY A 246 0.17 3.05 -4.99
C GLY A 246 0.58 2.40 -3.67
N LYS A 247 0.92 3.20 -2.67
CA LYS A 247 1.22 2.75 -1.30
C LYS A 247 0.21 3.36 -0.34
N SER A 248 0.15 2.87 0.90
CA SER A 248 -0.66 3.47 1.96
C SER A 248 -0.40 4.98 2.05
N ALA A 249 -1.46 5.79 2.02
CA ALA A 249 -1.33 7.22 2.21
C ALA A 249 -0.84 7.53 3.62
N ARG A 250 0.01 8.55 3.74
CA ARG A 250 0.40 9.11 5.04
C ARG A 250 -0.67 10.10 5.49
N PRO A 251 -1.10 10.09 6.76
CA PRO A 251 -2.14 11.01 7.24
C PRO A 251 -1.77 12.49 7.02
N GLU A 252 -0.48 12.82 7.09
CA GLU A 252 0.06 14.17 6.86
C GLU A 252 -0.25 14.69 5.45
N ALA A 253 -0.33 13.81 4.46
CA ALA A 253 -0.68 14.16 3.09
C ALA A 253 -2.14 14.64 2.93
N LEU A 254 -3.00 14.34 3.91
CA LEU A 254 -4.43 14.61 3.88
C LEU A 254 -4.83 15.76 4.82
N VAL A 255 -3.87 16.39 5.51
CA VAL A 255 -4.14 17.46 6.49
C VAL A 255 -4.84 18.67 5.88
N SER A 256 -4.50 19.00 4.62
CA SER A 256 -5.13 20.11 3.89
C SER A 256 -6.57 19.83 3.48
N ILE A 257 -6.98 18.55 3.45
CA ILE A 257 -8.33 18.12 3.07
C ILE A 257 -9.18 18.01 4.35
N ARG A 258 -9.78 19.14 4.74
CA ARG A 258 -10.60 19.27 5.96
C ARG A 258 -12.05 18.81 5.74
N LYS A 259 -12.22 17.61 5.21
CA LYS A 259 -13.52 17.01 4.84
C LYS A 259 -13.56 15.54 5.23
N PRO A 260 -14.76 14.93 5.34
CA PRO A 260 -14.91 13.48 5.31
C PRO A 260 -14.18 12.87 4.10
N ILE A 261 -13.49 11.76 4.35
CA ILE A 261 -12.71 10.97 3.39
C ILE A 261 -13.21 9.53 3.44
N CYS A 262 -13.75 9.08 2.30
CA CYS A 262 -14.13 7.70 2.06
C CYS A 262 -12.98 6.95 1.39
N ILE A 263 -12.35 6.03 2.11
CA ILE A 263 -11.22 5.25 1.60
C ILE A 263 -11.76 3.99 0.93
N ILE A 264 -11.42 3.79 -0.34
CA ILE A 264 -11.75 2.59 -1.10
C ILE A 264 -10.46 1.79 -1.31
N PRO A 265 -10.23 0.70 -0.56
CA PRO A 265 -9.05 -0.15 -0.72
C PRO A 265 -9.19 -1.07 -1.92
N ASP A 266 -8.09 -1.31 -2.62
CA ASP A 266 -7.98 -2.46 -3.53
C ASP A 266 -8.19 -3.77 -2.75
N LYS A 267 -8.57 -4.84 -3.45
CA LYS A 267 -8.71 -6.19 -2.88
C LYS A 267 -7.40 -6.63 -2.22
N GLY A 268 -7.43 -6.88 -0.92
CA GLY A 268 -6.27 -7.25 -0.12
C GLY A 268 -5.55 -6.07 0.57
N GLU A 269 -5.98 -4.83 0.35
CA GLU A 269 -5.43 -3.63 0.99
C GLU A 269 -6.33 -3.08 2.11
N GLU A 270 -7.35 -3.82 2.54
CA GLU A 270 -8.36 -3.37 3.51
C GLU A 270 -7.73 -3.02 4.86
N LYS A 271 -6.69 -3.76 5.28
CA LYS A 271 -5.96 -3.48 6.53
C LYS A 271 -5.27 -2.12 6.49
N SER A 272 -4.66 -1.77 5.34
CA SER A 272 -4.02 -0.46 5.14
C SER A 272 -5.04 0.67 5.17
N ALA A 273 -6.19 0.47 4.55
CA ALA A 273 -7.29 1.45 4.59
C ALA A 273 -7.85 1.63 6.00
N LEU A 274 -8.05 0.54 6.76
CA LEU A 274 -8.53 0.62 8.14
C LEU A 274 -7.55 1.36 9.06
N HIS A 275 -6.25 1.10 8.93
CA HIS A 275 -5.23 1.85 9.68
C HIS A 275 -5.26 3.35 9.32
N LEU A 276 -5.36 3.67 8.03
CA LEU A 276 -5.45 5.07 7.59
C LEU A 276 -6.73 5.74 8.12
N ALA A 277 -7.89 5.09 7.99
CA ALA A 277 -9.15 5.61 8.54
C ALA A 277 -9.04 5.89 10.04
N ALA A 278 -8.49 4.96 10.81
CA ALA A 278 -8.28 5.14 12.25
C ALA A 278 -7.40 6.36 12.56
N SER A 279 -6.32 6.57 11.79
CA SER A 279 -5.43 7.73 11.97
C SER A 279 -6.07 9.08 11.59
N LEU A 280 -7.08 9.05 10.72
CA LEU A 280 -7.84 10.24 10.33
C LEU A 280 -8.93 10.59 11.36
N GLY A 281 -9.28 9.66 12.25
CA GLY A 281 -10.34 9.84 13.24
C GLY A 281 -11.71 9.98 12.59
N TRP A 282 -12.52 10.93 13.06
CA TRP A 282 -13.90 11.13 12.59
C TRP A 282 -14.03 11.35 11.08
N ARG A 283 -12.98 11.87 10.42
CA ARG A 283 -13.01 12.17 8.99
C ARG A 283 -12.71 10.95 8.11
N GLY A 284 -12.20 9.85 8.65
CA GLY A 284 -11.83 8.68 7.86
C GLY A 284 -12.84 7.54 7.99
N LYS A 285 -13.45 7.12 6.87
CA LYS A 285 -14.23 5.87 6.82
C LYS A 285 -13.73 4.99 5.69
N VAL A 286 -13.87 3.67 5.83
CA VAL A 286 -13.55 2.70 4.77
C VAL A 286 -14.83 2.24 4.11
N LEU A 287 -14.92 2.39 2.79
CA LEU A 287 -15.96 1.74 1.98
C LEU A 287 -15.40 0.41 1.47
N LYS A 288 -15.94 -0.68 2.00
CA LYS A 288 -15.64 -2.02 1.48
C LYS A 288 -16.57 -2.29 0.31
N ILE A 289 -15.98 -2.62 -0.83
CA ILE A 289 -16.70 -3.07 -2.01
C ILE A 289 -16.50 -4.58 -2.09
N ASP A 290 -17.61 -5.31 -2.23
CA ASP A 290 -17.56 -6.73 -2.54
C ASP A 290 -17.17 -6.89 -4.01
N TRP A 291 -15.87 -7.02 -4.26
CA TRP A 291 -15.32 -7.10 -5.60
C TRP A 291 -15.84 -8.34 -6.35
N PRO A 292 -16.57 -8.17 -7.48
CA PRO A 292 -16.97 -9.27 -8.34
C PRO A 292 -15.78 -10.05 -8.88
N ASP A 293 -16.02 -11.25 -9.40
CA ASP A 293 -14.98 -12.09 -9.96
C ASP A 293 -14.23 -11.38 -11.09
N GLY A 294 -12.90 -11.45 -11.02
CA GLY A 294 -12.02 -10.75 -11.97
C GLY A 294 -11.93 -9.23 -11.77
N CYS A 295 -12.49 -8.68 -10.69
CA CYS A 295 -12.26 -7.30 -10.25
C CYS A 295 -11.43 -7.27 -8.97
N LYS A 296 -10.58 -6.26 -8.85
CA LYS A 296 -9.80 -6.00 -7.63
C LYS A 296 -9.78 -4.54 -7.20
N ASP A 297 -10.17 -3.62 -8.08
CA ASP A 297 -10.04 -2.19 -7.90
C ASP A 297 -11.19 -1.46 -8.64
N CYS A 298 -11.30 -0.14 -8.41
CA CYS A 298 -12.36 0.67 -9.01
C CYS A 298 -12.24 0.72 -10.54
N ASN A 299 -11.03 0.64 -11.09
CA ASN A 299 -10.87 0.67 -12.55
C ASN A 299 -11.38 -0.61 -13.22
N ASP A 300 -11.12 -1.78 -12.64
CA ASP A 300 -11.68 -3.04 -13.13
C ASP A 300 -13.22 -2.99 -13.11
N MET A 301 -13.80 -2.46 -12.02
CA MET A 301 -15.25 -2.25 -11.90
C MET A 301 -15.79 -1.22 -12.91
N LEU A 302 -15.09 -0.12 -13.15
CA LEU A 302 -15.49 0.87 -14.16
C LEU A 302 -15.63 0.21 -15.53
N VAL A 303 -14.66 -0.63 -15.90
CA VAL A 303 -14.61 -1.26 -17.24
C VAL A 303 -15.62 -2.40 -17.38
N LYS A 304 -15.84 -3.19 -16.32
CA LYS A 304 -16.63 -4.44 -16.40
C LYS A 304 -18.03 -4.34 -15.77
N HIS A 305 -18.19 -3.53 -14.72
CA HIS A 305 -19.37 -3.48 -13.85
C HIS A 305 -19.76 -2.03 -13.50
N HIS A 306 -19.79 -1.15 -14.50
CA HIS A 306 -19.98 0.30 -14.34
C HIS A 306 -21.16 0.69 -13.42
N ALA A 307 -22.34 0.06 -13.62
CA ALA A 307 -23.54 0.37 -12.85
C ALA A 307 -23.43 -0.06 -11.36
N GLU A 308 -22.76 -1.18 -11.10
CA GLU A 308 -22.55 -1.68 -9.73
C GLU A 308 -21.60 -0.76 -8.96
N LEU A 309 -20.56 -0.24 -9.62
CA LEU A 309 -19.65 0.74 -9.01
C LEU A 309 -20.39 2.01 -8.60
N ILE A 310 -21.23 2.57 -9.49
CA ILE A 310 -22.04 3.75 -9.16
C ILE A 310 -22.94 3.47 -7.95
N LYS A 311 -23.66 2.34 -7.96
CA LYS A 311 -24.55 1.96 -6.86
C LYS A 311 -23.81 1.84 -5.52
N ALA A 312 -22.62 1.24 -5.53
CA ALA A 312 -21.79 1.12 -4.32
C ALA A 312 -21.35 2.51 -3.78
N LEU A 313 -20.98 3.42 -4.68
CA LEU A 313 -20.55 4.78 -4.32
C LEU A 313 -21.72 5.63 -3.81
N GLU A 314 -22.86 5.62 -4.50
CA GLU A 314 -24.06 6.37 -4.10
C GLU A 314 -24.63 5.86 -2.77
N GLY A 315 -24.64 4.54 -2.56
CA GLY A 315 -25.00 3.95 -1.27
C GLY A 315 -24.13 4.47 -0.13
N SER A 316 -22.85 4.73 -0.39
CA SER A 316 -21.91 5.23 0.63
C SER A 316 -22.16 6.68 1.06
N ASN A 317 -22.74 7.52 0.19
CA ASN A 317 -23.15 8.88 0.57
C ASN A 317 -24.23 8.86 1.67
N GLY A 318 -25.15 7.88 1.64
CA GLY A 318 -26.18 7.72 2.67
C GLY A 318 -25.67 7.22 4.02
N TYR A 319 -24.56 6.46 4.04
CA TYR A 319 -23.89 6.00 5.27
C TYR A 319 -22.97 7.05 5.91
N MET A 320 -22.75 8.17 5.21
CA MET A 320 -21.81 9.22 5.59
C MET A 320 -22.48 10.50 6.08
N ALA A 321 -23.78 10.66 5.82
CA ALA A 321 -24.64 11.69 6.41
C ALA A 321 -24.98 11.39 7.87
#